data_AF-A0A352XK95-F1
#
_entry.id   AF-A0A352XK95-F1
#
_cell.length_a   1.000
_cell.length_b   1.000
_cell.length_c   1.000
_cell.angle_alpha   90.00
_cell.angle_beta   90.00
_cell.angle_gamma   90.00
#
_symmetry.space_group_name_H-M   'P 1'
#
loop_
_entity.id
_entity.type
_entity.pdbx_description
1 polymer ?
#
loop_
_entity_poly.entity_id
_entity_poly.type
_entity_poly.pdbx_seq_one_letter_code
_entity_poly.pdbx_strand_id
1 'polypeptide(L)'
;MSTPTLESLISAALDGRLDELSRTQLNQQLRESAEARATWHRLCRVHATMHRMGEAGDLRDRAPAEEVPTPRACSQKSRRWAVLAACAASVLIGLGVRSLFFSNPRSAPTVATLTTQQAIWEGLAPADGPLATHRSYMLRSGFASLHFSSGVEVTLEAPCRFAISGPLEMSVDHGRAAVRVPEPVDEFTVHTPGGDFVDLGTEFGIAVGSDGRSPVVLTDVYEGEIEIRHAAEALRLRAGNSRALLGKGANATCVEALDTEPISLADLHRRLPDQQRPALNDDNIALGKPVFAPSYLTRPHGSVFPPDNLTDGRTDDSGVPGDWSFWLAPDHQAGEFTVDLLENHSVSRIELQNTRNRSIGDRGMKRFRILVSLDNHDFTPVMEGELAAIDLQQRTFPSETFTFPPVAGRYVKIEGVDHYRSADRPMDDPHQGGGLNEIRIFAH
;
A
#
# COMPACT_ATOMS: atom_id res chain seq x y z
N MET A 1 -10.68 -21.65 -43.23
CA MET A 1 -10.84 -20.62 -42.18
C MET A 1 -9.52 -20.50 -41.46
N SER A 2 -8.85 -19.35 -41.56
CA SER A 2 -7.56 -19.15 -40.90
C SER A 2 -7.78 -19.06 -39.39
N THR A 3 -6.99 -19.80 -38.60
CA THR A 3 -7.02 -19.69 -37.13
C THR A 3 -6.65 -18.26 -36.74
N PRO A 4 -7.47 -17.58 -35.91
CA PRO A 4 -7.17 -16.23 -35.47
C PRO A 4 -5.86 -16.21 -34.68
N THR A 5 -4.99 -15.24 -35.01
CA THR A 5 -3.71 -15.05 -34.32
C THR A 5 -3.92 -14.54 -32.90
N LEU A 6 -2.98 -14.84 -31.98
CA LEU A 6 -3.03 -14.36 -30.59
C LEU A 6 -3.26 -12.84 -30.52
N GLU A 7 -2.51 -12.04 -31.28
CA GLU A 7 -2.64 -10.57 -31.28
C GLU A 7 -4.04 -10.11 -31.71
N SER A 8 -4.66 -10.79 -32.68
CA SER A 8 -6.03 -10.47 -33.11
C SER A 8 -7.08 -10.80 -32.04
N LEU A 9 -6.90 -11.89 -31.29
CA LEU A 9 -7.77 -12.25 -30.17
C LEU A 9 -7.62 -11.24 -29.02
N ILE A 10 -6.39 -10.83 -28.71
CA ILE A 10 -6.11 -9.83 -27.67
C ILE A 10 -6.70 -8.47 -28.05
N SER A 11 -6.51 -8.01 -29.29
CA SER A 11 -7.09 -6.74 -29.76
C SER A 11 -8.61 -6.76 -29.70
N ALA A 12 -9.26 -7.84 -30.13
CA ALA A 12 -10.71 -7.98 -30.06
C ALA A 12 -11.22 -8.01 -28.61
N ALA A 13 -10.44 -8.58 -27.68
CA ALA A 13 -10.74 -8.53 -26.24
C ALA A 13 -10.70 -7.11 -25.69
N LEU A 14 -9.64 -6.36 -26.01
CA LEU A 14 -9.43 -4.99 -25.56
C LEU A 14 -10.50 -4.02 -26.10
N ASP A 15 -10.95 -4.25 -27.34
CA ASP A 15 -12.01 -3.44 -27.96
C ASP A 15 -13.43 -3.86 -27.55
N GLY A 16 -13.59 -4.85 -26.66
CA GLY A 16 -14.91 -5.35 -26.23
C GLY A 16 -15.70 -6.11 -27.31
N ARG A 17 -15.04 -6.64 -28.34
CA ARG A 17 -15.65 -7.29 -29.52
C ARG A 17 -15.42 -8.81 -29.58
N LEU A 18 -15.03 -9.44 -28.48
CA LEU A 18 -14.65 -10.84 -28.44
C LEU A 18 -15.84 -11.79 -28.20
N ASP A 19 -16.11 -12.67 -29.17
CA ASP A 19 -17.13 -13.73 -29.03
C ASP A 19 -16.71 -14.87 -28.08
N GLU A 20 -17.66 -15.74 -27.72
CA GLU A 20 -17.46 -16.82 -26.72
C GLU A 20 -16.42 -17.86 -27.16
N LEU A 21 -16.39 -18.19 -28.45
CA LEU A 21 -15.49 -19.20 -29.01
C LEU A 21 -14.06 -18.67 -29.04
N SER A 22 -13.88 -17.43 -29.47
CA SER A 22 -12.63 -16.70 -29.49
C SER A 22 -12.09 -16.43 -28.08
N ARG A 23 -12.98 -16.21 -27.10
CA ARG A 23 -12.62 -16.05 -25.69
C ARG A 23 -12.09 -17.34 -25.07
N THR A 24 -12.72 -18.46 -25.39
CA THR A 24 -12.24 -19.78 -24.96
C THR A 24 -10.86 -20.06 -25.54
N GLN A 25 -10.66 -19.78 -26.83
CA GLN A 25 -9.36 -19.92 -27.50
C GLN A 25 -8.27 -19.01 -26.89
N LEU A 26 -8.59 -17.75 -26.62
CA LEU A 26 -7.67 -16.81 -25.98
C LEU A 26 -7.27 -17.31 -24.58
N ASN A 27 -8.24 -17.70 -23.76
CA ASN A 27 -7.99 -18.20 -22.41
C ASN A 27 -7.12 -19.47 -22.40
N GLN A 28 -7.32 -20.36 -23.37
CA GLN A 28 -6.48 -21.54 -23.53
C GLN A 28 -5.02 -21.15 -23.85
N GLN A 29 -4.82 -20.27 -24.83
CA GLN A 29 -3.46 -19.82 -25.21
C GLN A 29 -2.75 -19.09 -24.06
N LEU A 30 -3.47 -18.30 -23.26
CA LEU A 30 -2.92 -17.63 -22.08
C LEU A 30 -2.58 -18.60 -20.94
N ARG A 31 -3.30 -19.71 -20.80
CA ARG A 31 -2.96 -20.75 -19.81
C ARG A 31 -1.70 -21.52 -20.22
N GLU A 32 -1.61 -21.90 -21.48
CA GLU A 32 -0.58 -22.81 -21.99
C GLU A 32 0.77 -22.14 -22.29
N SER A 33 0.80 -20.82 -22.54
CA SER A 33 2.04 -20.11 -22.93
C SER A 33 2.37 -18.89 -22.07
N ALA A 34 3.58 -18.88 -21.49
CA ALA A 34 4.12 -17.72 -20.77
C ALA A 34 4.37 -16.52 -21.69
N GLU A 35 4.79 -16.76 -22.93
CA GLU A 35 4.99 -15.72 -23.95
C GLU A 35 3.66 -15.06 -24.35
N ALA A 36 2.57 -15.84 -24.39
CA ALA A 36 1.24 -15.31 -24.65
C ALA A 36 0.77 -14.38 -23.53
N ARG A 37 1.03 -14.74 -22.25
CA ARG A 37 0.76 -13.86 -21.10
C ARG A 37 1.59 -12.59 -21.13
N ALA A 38 2.88 -12.68 -21.45
CA ALA A 38 3.73 -11.49 -21.60
C ALA A 38 3.22 -10.56 -22.69
N THR A 39 2.76 -11.11 -23.81
CA THR A 39 2.16 -10.36 -24.93
C THR A 39 0.84 -9.68 -24.54
N TRP A 40 -0.03 -10.38 -23.79
CA TRP A 40 -1.25 -9.82 -23.20
C TRP A 40 -0.94 -8.63 -22.30
N HIS A 41 -0.03 -8.79 -21.33
CA HIS A 41 0.33 -7.70 -20.42
C HIS A 41 0.91 -6.48 -21.17
N ARG A 42 1.75 -6.71 -22.19
CA ARG A 42 2.30 -5.64 -23.03
C ARG A 42 1.19 -4.85 -23.74
N LEU A 43 0.24 -5.54 -24.38
CA LEU A 43 -0.83 -4.89 -25.14
C LEU A 43 -1.86 -4.21 -24.22
N CYS A 44 -2.22 -4.80 -23.08
CA CYS A 44 -3.06 -4.17 -22.07
C CYS A 44 -2.46 -2.85 -21.56
N ARG A 45 -1.14 -2.80 -21.33
CA ARG A 45 -0.44 -1.57 -20.91
C ARG A 45 -0.50 -0.47 -21.97
N VAL A 46 -0.32 -0.82 -23.24
CA VAL A 46 -0.42 0.14 -24.36
C VAL A 46 -1.86 0.66 -24.47
N HIS A 47 -2.85 -0.22 -24.46
CA HIS A 47 -4.26 0.13 -24.54
C HIS A 47 -4.70 1.05 -23.37
N ALA A 48 -4.31 0.72 -22.14
CA ALA A 48 -4.56 1.56 -20.97
C ALA A 48 -3.87 2.95 -21.08
N THR A 49 -2.71 3.03 -21.72
CA THR A 49 -2.01 4.31 -21.94
C THR A 49 -2.71 5.17 -22.98
N MET A 50 -3.22 4.56 -24.06
CA MET A 50 -4.01 5.26 -25.08
C MET A 50 -5.32 5.80 -24.51
N HIS A 51 -6.02 5.04 -23.66
CA HIS A 51 -7.25 5.50 -23.00
C HIS A 51 -7.00 6.74 -22.12
N ARG A 52 -5.90 6.73 -21.34
CA ARG A 52 -5.49 7.89 -20.53
C ARG A 52 -5.12 9.13 -21.36
N MET A 53 -4.55 8.93 -22.55
CA MET A 53 -4.23 10.05 -23.46
C MET A 53 -5.48 10.59 -24.17
N GLY A 54 -6.46 9.73 -24.50
CA GLY A 54 -7.76 10.13 -25.04
C GLY A 54 -8.57 10.97 -24.04
N GLU A 55 -8.61 10.55 -22.77
CA GLU A 55 -9.28 11.29 -21.69
C GLU A 55 -8.62 12.66 -21.41
N ALA A 56 -7.31 12.79 -21.63
CA ALA A 56 -6.61 14.08 -21.56
C ALA A 56 -6.82 14.96 -22.82
N GLY A 57 -7.20 14.36 -23.95
CA GLY A 57 -7.52 15.06 -25.21
C GLY A 57 -8.95 15.63 -25.23
N ASP A 58 -9.92 14.93 -24.63
CA ASP A 58 -11.33 15.35 -24.57
C ASP A 58 -11.56 16.63 -23.74
N LEU A 59 -10.59 17.07 -22.94
CA LEU A 59 -10.62 18.35 -22.22
C LEU A 59 -10.15 19.54 -23.07
N ARG A 60 -9.71 19.33 -24.33
CA ARG A 60 -9.28 20.41 -25.24
C ARG A 60 -10.27 20.80 -26.33
N ASP A 61 -11.35 20.05 -26.54
CA ASP A 61 -12.37 20.37 -27.55
C ASP A 61 -13.62 21.01 -26.93
N ARG A 62 -13.49 22.27 -26.49
CA ARG A 62 -14.61 23.22 -26.45
C ARG A 62 -14.13 24.68 -26.39
N ALA A 63 -13.59 25.16 -27.49
CA ALA A 63 -13.56 26.60 -27.79
C ALA A 63 -14.43 26.85 -29.02
N PRO A 64 -15.45 27.73 -28.95
CA PRO A 64 -16.22 28.07 -30.13
C PRO A 64 -15.34 28.84 -31.13
N ALA A 65 -15.45 28.47 -32.41
CA ALA A 65 -14.83 29.18 -33.50
C ALA A 65 -15.50 30.56 -33.66
N GLU A 66 -14.79 31.64 -33.33
CA GLU A 66 -15.18 33.00 -33.73
C GLU A 66 -14.54 33.34 -35.07
N GLU A 67 -15.40 33.77 -35.99
CA GLU A 67 -15.06 34.18 -37.35
C GLU A 67 -14.18 35.44 -37.34
N VAL A 68 -13.06 35.37 -38.06
CA VAL A 68 -12.18 36.52 -38.31
C VAL A 68 -12.75 37.36 -39.46
N PRO A 69 -13.13 38.64 -39.26
CA PRO A 69 -13.45 39.52 -40.36
C PRO A 69 -12.18 40.01 -41.04
N THR A 70 -12.14 39.92 -42.37
CA THR A 70 -11.08 40.46 -43.21
C THR A 70 -11.11 42.00 -43.20
N PRO A 71 -9.96 42.70 -43.05
CA PRO A 71 -9.93 44.14 -43.17
C PRO A 71 -9.94 44.56 -44.64
N ARG A 72 -10.88 45.45 -45.00
CA ARG A 72 -10.85 46.22 -46.24
C ARG A 72 -9.72 47.25 -46.20
N ALA A 73 -9.06 47.41 -47.35
CA ALA A 73 -8.05 48.43 -47.58
C ALA A 73 -8.64 49.84 -47.45
N CYS A 74 -7.96 50.72 -46.71
CA CYS A 74 -8.02 52.16 -46.95
C CYS A 74 -6.68 52.82 -46.61
N SER A 75 -6.42 53.90 -47.34
CA SER A 75 -5.14 54.41 -47.75
C SER A 75 -4.32 55.14 -46.70
N GLN A 76 -3.00 55.01 -46.82
CA GLN A 76 -1.99 55.88 -46.23
C GLN A 76 -2.27 57.36 -46.48
N LYS A 77 -2.17 58.20 -45.43
CA LYS A 77 -1.36 59.43 -45.46
C LYS A 77 -1.21 60.11 -44.10
N SER A 78 -0.03 60.73 -43.95
CA SER A 78 0.41 61.68 -42.91
C SER A 78 0.94 61.11 -41.59
N ARG A 79 2.10 60.50 -41.74
CA ARG A 79 3.18 60.39 -40.75
C ARG A 79 3.69 61.81 -40.41
N ARG A 80 3.80 62.16 -39.12
CA ARG A 80 5.03 62.70 -38.50
C ARG A 80 4.92 63.24 -37.06
N TRP A 81 3.74 63.41 -36.47
CA TRP A 81 3.63 63.90 -35.06
C TRP A 81 3.19 62.85 -34.03
N ALA A 82 2.80 61.64 -34.45
CA ALA A 82 2.33 60.59 -33.53
C ALA A 82 3.46 59.74 -32.89
N VAL A 83 4.72 59.88 -33.34
CA VAL A 83 5.80 58.94 -32.97
C VAL A 83 6.36 59.18 -31.56
N LEU A 84 6.22 60.38 -30.99
CA LEU A 84 6.73 60.68 -29.64
C LEU A 84 5.71 60.37 -28.52
N ALA A 85 4.41 60.55 -28.77
CA ALA A 85 3.35 60.18 -27.81
C ALA A 85 3.12 58.65 -27.75
N ALA A 86 3.35 57.95 -28.87
CA ALA A 86 3.20 56.51 -28.95
C ALA A 86 4.24 55.75 -28.10
N CYS A 87 5.49 56.22 -27.99
CA CYS A 87 6.52 55.51 -27.22
C CYS A 87 6.23 55.50 -25.71
N ALA A 88 5.74 56.59 -25.14
CA ALA A 88 5.39 56.66 -23.71
C ALA A 88 4.15 55.81 -23.38
N ALA A 89 3.13 55.83 -24.24
CA ALA A 89 1.94 55.00 -24.09
C ALA A 89 2.26 53.50 -24.31
N SER A 90 3.18 53.15 -25.21
CA SER A 90 3.64 51.77 -25.44
C SER A 90 4.40 51.20 -24.26
N VAL A 91 5.17 52.02 -23.55
CA VAL A 91 5.89 51.61 -22.34
C VAL A 91 4.90 51.42 -21.17
N LEU A 92 3.92 52.30 -21.01
CA LEU A 92 2.89 52.16 -19.95
C LEU A 92 1.93 51.00 -20.22
N ILE A 93 1.51 50.80 -21.48
CA ILE A 93 0.72 49.62 -21.88
C ILE A 93 1.58 48.36 -21.80
N GLY A 94 2.86 48.41 -22.19
CA GLY A 94 3.80 47.30 -22.06
C GLY A 94 4.05 46.89 -20.60
N LEU A 95 4.21 47.85 -19.69
CA LEU A 95 4.33 47.60 -18.25
C LEU A 95 3.01 47.15 -17.61
N GLY A 96 1.87 47.68 -18.06
CA GLY A 96 0.54 47.27 -17.62
C GLY A 96 0.18 45.85 -18.06
N VAL A 97 0.45 45.52 -19.33
CA VAL A 97 0.32 44.17 -19.89
C VAL A 97 1.33 43.23 -19.23
N ARG A 98 2.57 43.65 -18.97
CA ARG A 98 3.53 42.81 -18.24
C ARG A 98 3.06 42.55 -16.80
N SER A 99 2.44 43.52 -16.12
CA SER A 99 1.86 43.34 -14.79
C SER A 99 0.64 42.41 -14.78
N LEU A 100 -0.23 42.53 -15.80
CA LEU A 100 -1.44 41.73 -15.93
C LEU A 100 -1.18 40.29 -16.42
N PHE A 101 -0.12 40.07 -17.23
CA PHE A 101 0.22 38.76 -17.80
C PHE A 101 1.42 38.08 -17.12
N PHE A 102 2.25 38.79 -16.36
CA PHE A 102 3.29 38.25 -15.47
C PHE A 102 3.00 38.57 -14.00
N SER A 103 1.73 38.60 -13.62
CA SER A 103 1.39 38.33 -12.23
C SER A 103 1.95 36.95 -11.92
N ASN A 104 2.94 36.89 -11.01
CA ASN A 104 3.47 35.63 -10.49
C ASN A 104 2.28 34.70 -10.24
N PRO A 105 2.26 33.46 -10.77
CA PRO A 105 1.28 32.51 -10.28
C PRO A 105 1.46 32.52 -8.76
N ARG A 106 0.43 32.97 -8.03
CA ARG A 106 0.41 32.83 -6.58
C ARG A 106 0.60 31.34 -6.38
N SER A 107 1.78 30.92 -5.92
CA SER A 107 2.00 29.54 -5.51
C SER A 107 0.83 29.23 -4.59
N ALA A 108 0.01 28.25 -4.96
CA ALA A 108 -1.08 27.83 -4.11
C ALA A 108 -0.50 27.59 -2.71
N PRO A 109 -1.19 28.04 -1.64
CA PRO A 109 -0.67 27.87 -0.30
C PRO A 109 -0.33 26.39 -0.07
N THR A 110 0.88 26.11 0.41
CA THR A 110 1.30 24.75 0.72
C THR A 110 0.43 24.23 1.85
N VAL A 111 -0.39 23.21 1.55
CA VAL A 111 -1.33 22.62 2.50
C VAL A 111 -0.63 21.60 3.42
N ALA A 112 0.28 20.82 2.87
CA ALA A 112 1.12 19.91 3.66
C ALA A 112 2.49 19.73 3.03
N THR A 113 3.48 19.42 3.87
CA THR A 113 4.83 19.01 3.46
C THR A 113 5.06 17.54 3.77
N LEU A 114 5.62 16.82 2.81
CA LEU A 114 5.97 15.42 2.86
C LEU A 114 7.44 15.24 3.27
N THR A 115 7.67 14.30 4.18
CA THR A 115 9.00 13.73 4.48
C THR A 115 8.91 12.22 4.33
N THR A 116 9.84 11.59 3.64
CA THR A 116 9.80 10.14 3.39
C THR A 116 10.97 9.38 4.00
N GLN A 117 10.74 8.09 4.26
CA GLN A 117 11.79 7.18 4.69
C GLN A 117 11.60 5.83 4.03
N GLN A 118 12.58 5.47 3.18
CA GLN A 118 12.57 4.22 2.41
C GLN A 118 11.30 4.06 1.57
N ALA A 119 10.73 5.18 1.14
CA ALA A 119 9.45 5.21 0.44
C ALA A 119 9.60 4.74 -1.01
N ILE A 120 8.80 3.75 -1.37
CA ILE A 120 8.58 3.34 -2.76
C ILE A 120 7.16 3.73 -3.11
N TRP A 121 6.99 4.58 -4.13
CA TRP A 121 5.68 5.05 -4.57
C TRP A 121 5.20 4.32 -5.81
N GLU A 122 3.89 4.23 -5.99
CA GLU A 122 3.32 3.88 -7.28
C GLU A 122 3.38 5.08 -8.25
N GLY A 123 3.97 4.84 -9.42
CA GLY A 123 4.09 5.87 -10.45
C GLY A 123 5.15 6.92 -10.10
N LEU A 124 4.85 8.19 -10.38
CA LEU A 124 5.79 9.28 -10.14
C LEU A 124 5.84 9.59 -8.64
N ALA A 125 6.97 9.23 -8.02
CA ALA A 125 7.27 9.55 -6.63
C ALA A 125 7.24 11.07 -6.39
N PRO A 126 6.47 11.56 -5.40
CA PRO A 126 6.59 12.95 -4.96
C PRO A 126 7.98 13.18 -4.35
N ALA A 127 8.52 14.37 -4.55
CA ALA A 127 9.69 14.81 -3.81
C ALA A 127 9.30 15.20 -2.39
N ASP A 128 10.22 15.06 -1.45
CA ASP A 128 10.07 15.65 -0.12
C ASP A 128 9.87 17.17 -0.23
N GLY A 129 9.02 17.72 0.64
CA GLY A 129 8.54 19.10 0.58
C GLY A 129 7.04 19.20 0.23
N PRO A 130 6.59 20.32 -0.38
CA PRO A 130 5.17 20.56 -0.63
C PRO A 130 4.48 19.44 -1.41
N LEU A 131 3.40 18.89 -0.85
CA LEU A 131 2.60 17.84 -1.49
C LEU A 131 1.32 18.42 -2.11
N ALA A 132 0.98 17.99 -3.32
CA ALA A 132 -0.22 18.48 -4.02
C ALA A 132 -1.50 17.90 -3.41
N THR A 133 -2.55 18.73 -3.30
CA THR A 133 -3.87 18.35 -2.80
C THR A 133 -4.74 17.71 -3.90
N HIS A 134 -5.84 17.09 -3.50
CA HIS A 134 -6.84 16.43 -4.35
C HIS A 134 -6.24 15.41 -5.35
N ARG A 135 -5.09 14.84 -4.98
CA ARG A 135 -4.39 13.78 -5.71
C ARG A 135 -4.30 12.56 -4.82
N SER A 136 -4.63 11.39 -5.37
CA SER A 136 -4.39 10.12 -4.71
C SER A 136 -2.91 9.73 -4.82
N TYR A 137 -2.33 9.35 -3.70
CA TYR A 137 -0.98 8.81 -3.58
C TYR A 137 -1.05 7.37 -3.10
N MET A 138 -0.16 6.53 -3.63
CA MET A 138 0.00 5.14 -3.19
C MET A 138 1.45 4.91 -2.79
N LEU A 139 1.66 4.79 -1.48
CA LEU A 139 2.92 4.38 -0.88
C LEU A 139 2.95 2.85 -0.86
N ARG A 140 3.84 2.22 -1.63
CA ARG A 140 3.97 0.76 -1.77
C ARG A 140 4.88 0.15 -0.71
N SER A 141 5.92 0.86 -0.30
CA SER A 141 6.85 0.44 0.76
C SER A 141 7.37 1.67 1.52
N GLY A 142 7.84 1.46 2.75
CA GLY A 142 8.42 2.50 3.59
C GLY A 142 7.40 3.31 4.39
N PHE A 143 7.82 4.52 4.77
CA PHE A 143 7.07 5.44 5.61
C PHE A 143 7.00 6.83 4.97
N ALA A 144 5.91 7.55 5.24
CA ALA A 144 5.74 8.94 4.90
C ALA A 144 5.21 9.71 6.10
N SER A 145 5.71 10.92 6.33
CA SER A 145 5.15 11.86 7.30
C SER A 145 4.65 13.09 6.57
N LEU A 146 3.41 13.48 6.86
CA LEU A 146 2.77 14.69 6.37
C LEU A 146 2.71 15.68 7.53
N HIS A 147 3.27 16.86 7.32
CA HIS A 147 3.12 18.00 8.23
C HIS A 147 2.20 19.01 7.55
N PHE A 148 0.97 19.14 8.05
CA PHE A 148 -0.03 20.05 7.52
C PHE A 148 0.27 21.49 7.96
N SER A 149 -0.17 22.46 7.16
CA SER A 149 -0.05 23.89 7.50
C SER A 149 -0.81 24.29 8.77
N SER A 150 -1.77 23.45 9.20
CA SER A 150 -2.50 23.56 10.47
C SER A 150 -1.68 23.12 11.68
N GLY A 151 -0.52 22.49 11.48
CA GLY A 151 0.31 21.89 12.53
C GLY A 151 0.03 20.41 12.79
N VAL A 152 -0.98 19.82 12.14
CA VAL A 152 -1.28 18.39 12.24
C VAL A 152 -0.17 17.56 11.60
N GLU A 153 0.26 16.52 12.30
CA GLU A 153 1.24 15.55 11.82
C GLU A 153 0.56 14.20 11.57
N VAL A 154 0.79 13.63 10.38
CA VAL A 154 0.28 12.31 10.03
C VAL A 154 1.43 11.43 9.59
N THR A 155 1.64 10.30 10.28
CA THR A 155 2.60 9.27 9.90
C THR A 155 1.86 8.14 9.19
N LEU A 156 2.33 7.77 8.01
CA LEU A 156 1.73 6.77 7.11
C LEU A 156 2.68 5.59 6.95
N GLU A 157 2.15 4.38 7.09
CA GLU A 157 2.90 3.13 6.86
C GLU A 157 2.41 2.43 5.59
N ALA A 158 3.35 2.01 4.75
CA ALA A 158 3.03 1.24 3.56
C ALA A 158 2.48 -0.18 3.87
N PRO A 159 1.64 -0.74 2.99
CA PRO A 159 1.04 -0.10 1.83
C PRO A 159 -0.05 0.90 2.25
N CYS A 160 -0.03 2.12 1.69
CA CYS A 160 -1.01 3.15 2.05
C CYS A 160 -1.48 3.96 0.84
N ARG A 161 -2.81 4.07 0.69
CA ARG A 161 -3.49 4.92 -0.28
C ARG A 161 -4.19 6.06 0.43
N PHE A 162 -3.79 7.28 0.12
CA PHE A 162 -4.32 8.47 0.76
C PHE A 162 -4.42 9.65 -0.22
N ALA A 163 -5.17 10.68 0.17
CA ALA A 163 -5.20 11.97 -0.51
C ALA A 163 -5.33 13.10 0.52
N ILE A 164 -4.73 14.25 0.22
CA ILE A 164 -4.91 15.47 1.02
C ILE A 164 -6.03 16.29 0.37
N SER A 165 -7.12 16.52 1.08
CA SER A 165 -8.23 17.32 0.58
C SER A 165 -8.08 18.80 0.96
N GLY A 166 -7.49 19.09 2.12
CA GLY A 166 -7.35 20.45 2.61
C GLY A 166 -6.46 20.56 3.84
N PRO A 167 -6.34 21.76 4.44
CA PRO A 167 -5.48 21.98 5.62
C PRO A 167 -5.97 21.28 6.89
N LEU A 168 -7.24 20.87 6.93
CA LEU A 168 -7.87 20.21 8.07
C LEU A 168 -8.52 18.88 7.70
N GLU A 169 -8.23 18.34 6.52
CA GLU A 169 -8.88 17.12 6.04
C GLU A 169 -8.01 16.30 5.09
N MET A 170 -8.09 14.98 5.25
CA MET A 170 -7.47 14.01 4.34
C MET A 170 -8.32 12.75 4.22
N SER A 171 -8.08 11.95 3.20
CA SER A 171 -8.67 10.62 3.07
C SER A 171 -7.59 9.53 3.18
N VAL A 172 -7.94 8.43 3.85
CA VAL A 172 -7.17 7.18 3.87
C VAL A 172 -8.08 6.07 3.40
N ASP A 173 -7.81 5.56 2.20
CA ASP A 173 -8.63 4.53 1.55
C ASP A 173 -8.09 3.12 1.78
N HIS A 174 -6.81 3.00 2.15
CA HIS A 174 -6.11 1.76 2.47
C HIS A 174 -4.83 2.09 3.24
N GLY A 175 -4.42 1.23 4.17
CA GLY A 175 -3.17 1.36 4.91
C GLY A 175 -3.36 1.93 6.32
N ARG A 176 -2.23 2.24 6.96
CA ARG A 176 -2.21 2.69 8.35
C ARG A 176 -1.77 4.15 8.45
N ALA A 177 -2.43 4.90 9.33
CA ALA A 177 -2.09 6.28 9.61
C ALA A 177 -2.14 6.55 11.11
N ALA A 178 -1.10 7.17 11.66
CA ALA A 178 -1.11 7.75 13.00
C ALA A 178 -1.24 9.27 12.86
N VAL A 179 -2.23 9.85 13.51
CA VAL A 179 -2.52 11.28 13.48
C VAL A 179 -2.19 11.87 14.84
N ARG A 180 -1.50 13.02 14.82
CA ARG A 180 -1.21 13.84 16.00
C ARG A 180 -1.67 15.26 15.70
N VAL A 181 -2.65 15.74 16.46
CA VAL A 181 -3.14 17.11 16.37
C VAL A 181 -2.64 17.90 17.58
N PRO A 182 -1.80 18.93 17.38
CA PRO A 182 -1.44 19.83 18.48
C PRO A 182 -2.64 20.68 18.89
N GLU A 183 -2.76 21.04 20.16
CA GLU A 183 -3.71 22.08 20.59
C GLU A 183 -3.09 23.49 20.43
N PRO A 184 -3.85 24.53 20.01
CA PRO A 184 -5.24 24.53 19.55
C PRO A 184 -5.31 24.50 18.01
N VAL A 185 -5.93 23.48 17.43
CA VAL A 185 -6.25 23.41 16.00
C VAL A 185 -7.76 23.20 15.87
N ASP A 186 -8.35 23.76 14.82
CA ASP A 186 -9.74 23.46 14.45
C ASP A 186 -9.89 21.96 14.13
N GLU A 187 -11.13 21.49 14.06
CA GLU A 187 -11.48 20.08 13.83
C GLU A 187 -10.73 19.48 12.61
N PHE A 188 -9.85 18.49 12.85
CA PHE A 188 -9.15 17.74 11.78
C PHE A 188 -9.91 16.46 11.47
N THR A 189 -10.23 16.23 10.18
CA THR A 189 -11.03 15.07 9.75
C THR A 189 -10.23 14.10 8.88
N VAL A 190 -10.27 12.81 9.22
CA VAL A 190 -9.80 11.73 8.35
C VAL A 190 -10.98 10.95 7.79
N HIS A 191 -11.15 11.04 6.47
CA HIS A 191 -12.17 10.31 5.75
C HIS A 191 -11.70 8.88 5.47
N THR A 192 -12.54 7.90 5.75
CA THR A 192 -12.31 6.50 5.39
C THR A 192 -13.56 5.93 4.72
N PRO A 193 -13.45 4.80 3.99
CA PRO A 193 -14.63 4.14 3.44
C PRO A 193 -15.66 3.69 4.50
N GLY A 194 -15.22 3.45 5.75
CA GLY A 194 -16.09 3.03 6.86
C GLY A 194 -16.81 4.18 7.55
N GLY A 195 -16.24 5.39 7.54
CA GLY A 195 -16.76 6.58 8.22
C GLY A 195 -15.69 7.64 8.43
N ASP A 196 -16.09 8.78 8.98
CA ASP A 196 -15.18 9.90 9.25
C ASP A 196 -14.69 9.86 10.69
N PHE A 197 -13.40 10.12 10.88
CA PHE A 197 -12.73 10.20 12.18
C PHE A 197 -12.33 11.65 12.42
N VAL A 198 -12.88 12.21 13.48
CA VAL A 198 -12.86 13.64 13.73
C VAL A 198 -12.12 13.91 15.03
N ASP A 199 -11.07 14.72 14.95
CA ASP A 199 -10.20 15.04 16.08
C ASP A 199 -10.53 16.40 16.72
N LEU A 200 -10.52 16.43 18.05
CA LEU A 200 -10.69 17.59 18.92
C LEU A 200 -9.43 17.92 19.78
N GLY A 201 -8.28 17.29 19.51
CA GLY A 201 -6.99 17.49 20.23
C GLY A 201 -6.32 16.19 20.69
N THR A 202 -5.91 15.31 19.76
CA THR A 202 -5.65 13.89 20.06
C THR A 202 -4.43 13.33 19.34
N GLU A 203 -3.90 12.22 19.88
CA GLU A 203 -3.08 11.27 19.14
C GLU A 203 -3.84 9.94 18.95
N PHE A 204 -4.10 9.53 17.72
CA PHE A 204 -4.84 8.30 17.42
C PHE A 204 -4.30 7.59 16.17
N GLY A 205 -4.52 6.28 16.10
CA GLY A 205 -4.14 5.43 14.98
C GLY A 205 -5.38 4.92 14.25
N ILE A 206 -5.27 4.81 12.92
CA ILE A 206 -6.25 4.17 12.06
C ILE A 206 -5.58 3.12 11.16
N ALA A 207 -6.29 2.03 10.88
CA ALA A 207 -5.90 1.03 9.88
C ALA A 207 -7.10 0.72 9.00
N VAL A 208 -7.00 1.05 7.71
CA VAL A 208 -8.06 0.90 6.73
C VAL A 208 -7.72 -0.25 5.79
N GLY A 209 -8.56 -1.27 5.76
CA GLY A 209 -8.42 -2.42 4.87
C GLY A 209 -9.78 -2.91 4.37
N SER A 210 -9.82 -4.14 3.89
CA SER A 210 -11.05 -4.80 3.46
C SER A 210 -10.93 -6.31 3.59
N ASP A 211 -11.97 -6.96 4.11
CA ASP A 211 -12.09 -8.42 4.18
C ASP A 211 -12.47 -9.09 2.84
N GLY A 212 -12.24 -8.41 1.72
CA GLY A 212 -12.61 -8.84 0.37
C GLY A 212 -14.07 -8.58 -0.01
N ARG A 213 -14.94 -8.19 0.93
CA ARG A 213 -16.35 -7.84 0.66
C ARG A 213 -16.69 -6.43 1.10
N SER A 214 -16.17 -6.01 2.25
CA SER A 214 -16.52 -4.76 2.90
C SER A 214 -15.28 -4.06 3.46
N PRO A 215 -15.30 -2.72 3.57
CA PRO A 215 -14.25 -2.02 4.29
C PRO A 215 -14.23 -2.42 5.75
N VAL A 216 -13.02 -2.52 6.30
CA VAL A 216 -12.80 -2.71 7.73
C VAL A 216 -11.84 -1.61 8.17
N VAL A 217 -12.27 -0.80 9.15
CA VAL A 217 -11.46 0.30 9.68
C VAL A 217 -11.25 0.06 11.15
N LEU A 218 -10.00 -0.10 11.58
CA LEU A 218 -9.63 -0.17 12.99
C LEU A 218 -9.18 1.20 13.46
N THR A 219 -9.52 1.57 14.70
CA THR A 219 -9.01 2.76 15.35
C THR A 219 -8.58 2.47 16.78
N ASP A 220 -7.53 3.15 17.23
CA ASP A 220 -7.04 3.11 18.60
C ASP A 220 -6.69 4.54 19.05
N VAL A 221 -7.23 4.99 20.19
CA VAL A 221 -7.00 6.36 20.69
C VAL A 221 -5.92 6.31 21.75
N TYR A 222 -4.80 7.00 21.52
CA TYR A 222 -3.65 6.99 22.43
C TYR A 222 -3.73 8.10 23.49
N GLU A 223 -4.10 9.31 23.07
CA GLU A 223 -4.19 10.50 23.94
C GLU A 223 -5.36 11.36 23.46
N GLY A 224 -6.17 11.93 24.35
CA GLY A 224 -7.29 12.80 23.96
C GLY A 224 -8.61 12.07 23.70
N GLU A 225 -9.43 12.62 22.80
CA GLU A 225 -10.73 12.07 22.40
C GLU A 225 -11.06 12.34 20.93
N ILE A 226 -11.63 11.34 20.26
CA ILE A 226 -12.10 11.45 18.87
C ILE A 226 -13.60 11.21 18.78
N GLU A 227 -14.17 11.71 17.70
CA GLU A 227 -15.55 11.45 17.30
C GLU A 227 -15.58 10.63 16.00
N ILE A 228 -16.28 9.50 16.02
CA ILE A 228 -16.53 8.67 14.83
C ILE A 228 -17.90 9.02 14.27
N ARG A 229 -17.92 9.57 13.06
CA ARG A 229 -19.12 9.92 12.31
C ARG A 229 -19.33 8.90 11.18
N HIS A 230 -20.09 7.86 11.51
CA HIS A 230 -20.49 6.81 10.57
C HIS A 230 -22.01 6.63 10.44
N ALA A 231 -22.81 7.26 11.30
CA ALA A 231 -24.26 7.08 11.38
C ALA A 231 -24.90 8.39 11.85
N ALA A 232 -26.21 8.38 12.12
CA ALA A 232 -26.94 9.57 12.56
C ALA A 232 -26.41 10.14 13.89
N GLU A 233 -25.97 9.26 14.80
CA GLU A 233 -25.34 9.64 16.06
C GLU A 233 -23.83 9.42 15.98
N ALA A 234 -23.09 10.43 16.39
CA ALA A 234 -21.64 10.37 16.45
C ALA A 234 -21.17 9.65 17.72
N LEU A 235 -20.20 8.75 17.59
CA LEU A 235 -19.65 7.99 18.71
C LEU A 235 -18.36 8.64 19.19
N ARG A 236 -18.28 8.98 20.47
CA ARG A 236 -17.04 9.51 21.07
C ARG A 236 -16.20 8.40 21.69
N LEU A 237 -14.91 8.38 21.38
CA LEU A 237 -13.91 7.50 21.98
C LEU A 237 -12.88 8.32 22.74
N ARG A 238 -12.43 7.79 23.87
CA ARG A 238 -11.37 8.40 24.70
C ARG A 238 -10.10 7.58 24.61
N ALA A 239 -8.99 8.17 25.04
CA ALA A 239 -7.72 7.49 25.23
C ALA A 239 -7.87 6.12 25.92
N GLY A 240 -7.22 5.10 25.35
CA GLY A 240 -7.31 3.71 25.79
C GLY A 240 -8.51 2.94 25.25
N ASN A 241 -9.34 3.55 24.39
CA ASN A 241 -10.42 2.85 23.69
C ASN A 241 -10.04 2.57 22.23
N SER A 242 -10.45 1.39 21.78
CA SER A 242 -10.33 0.93 20.40
C SER A 242 -11.69 0.51 19.84
N ARG A 243 -11.89 0.68 18.54
CA ARG A 243 -13.11 0.26 17.81
C ARG A 243 -12.77 -0.20 16.40
N ALA A 244 -13.67 -1.00 15.82
CA ALA A 244 -13.66 -1.31 14.40
C ALA A 244 -14.98 -0.90 13.77
N LEU A 245 -14.91 -0.32 12.57
CA LEU A 245 -16.04 -0.14 11.68
C LEU A 245 -16.02 -1.25 10.63
N LEU A 246 -17.10 -2.03 10.58
CA LEU A 246 -17.30 -3.11 9.62
C LEU A 246 -18.37 -2.69 8.62
N GLY A 247 -18.01 -2.49 7.36
CA GLY A 247 -18.95 -2.02 6.34
C GLY A 247 -18.61 -0.63 5.82
N LYS A 248 -19.59 0.01 5.17
CA LYS A 248 -19.39 1.26 4.42
C LYS A 248 -20.30 2.37 4.90
N GLY A 249 -19.71 3.52 5.21
CA GLY A 249 -20.40 4.75 5.61
C GLY A 249 -21.53 4.54 6.62
N ALA A 250 -22.70 5.11 6.35
CA ALA A 250 -23.93 5.04 7.15
C ALA A 250 -24.32 3.65 7.68
N ASN A 251 -23.94 2.59 6.95
CA ASN A 251 -24.32 1.20 7.23
C ASN A 251 -23.20 0.41 7.92
N ALA A 252 -22.07 1.05 8.25
CA ALA A 252 -21.00 0.38 8.96
C ALA A 252 -21.44 0.07 10.40
N THR A 253 -21.08 -1.12 10.89
CA THR A 253 -21.31 -1.53 12.27
C THR A 253 -20.06 -1.24 13.09
N CYS A 254 -20.21 -0.53 14.20
CA CYS A 254 -19.13 -0.30 15.16
C CYS A 254 -19.05 -1.44 16.19
N VAL A 255 -17.88 -2.06 16.33
CA VAL A 255 -17.62 -3.17 17.26
C VAL A 255 -16.38 -2.91 18.12
N GLU A 256 -16.29 -3.55 19.28
CA GLU A 256 -15.17 -3.41 20.21
C GLU A 256 -14.04 -4.44 19.98
N ALA A 257 -14.34 -5.51 19.24
CA ALA A 257 -13.42 -6.62 18.96
C ALA A 257 -13.70 -7.19 17.57
N LEU A 258 -12.67 -7.81 16.96
CA LEU A 258 -12.83 -8.63 15.77
C LEU A 258 -12.91 -10.10 16.19
N ASP A 259 -14.07 -10.71 16.04
CA ASP A 259 -14.41 -11.99 16.65
C ASP A 259 -14.19 -11.96 18.17
N THR A 260 -13.17 -12.66 18.68
CA THR A 260 -12.77 -12.67 20.10
C THR A 260 -11.52 -11.84 20.37
N GLU A 261 -10.88 -11.31 19.33
CA GLU A 261 -9.59 -10.64 19.42
C GLU A 261 -9.79 -9.14 19.69
N PRO A 262 -9.12 -8.57 20.71
CA PRO A 262 -9.17 -7.14 20.95
C PRO A 262 -8.54 -6.38 19.77
N ILE A 263 -9.07 -5.20 19.51
CA ILE A 263 -8.50 -4.29 18.53
C ILE A 263 -7.35 -3.53 19.19
N SER A 264 -6.19 -3.50 18.54
CA SER A 264 -5.06 -2.70 18.97
C SER A 264 -4.24 -2.28 17.76
N LEU A 265 -3.74 -1.05 17.80
CA LEU A 265 -2.75 -0.51 16.86
C LEU A 265 -1.50 -0.05 17.61
N ALA A 266 -1.12 -0.73 18.70
CA ALA A 266 0.04 -0.37 19.51
C ALA A 266 1.38 -0.48 18.76
N ASP A 267 1.42 -1.34 17.75
CA ASP A 267 2.55 -1.59 16.86
C ASP A 267 2.70 -0.52 15.75
N LEU A 268 1.70 0.36 15.57
CA LEU A 268 1.73 1.47 14.62
C LEU A 268 2.83 2.49 14.98
N HIS A 269 3.60 2.90 13.98
CA HIS A 269 4.57 3.98 14.10
C HIS A 269 3.84 5.33 14.16
N ARG A 270 4.03 6.01 15.28
CA ARG A 270 3.44 7.34 15.53
C ARG A 270 4.32 8.49 15.02
N ARG A 271 5.54 8.17 14.58
CA ARG A 271 6.55 9.05 13.99
C ARG A 271 7.41 8.22 13.03
N LEU A 272 8.13 8.88 12.12
CA LEU A 272 9.10 8.20 11.27
C LEU A 272 10.13 7.44 12.12
N PRO A 273 10.50 6.20 11.76
CA PRO A 273 11.46 5.41 12.54
C PRO A 273 12.87 6.03 12.47
N ASP A 274 13.60 6.06 13.58
CA ASP A 274 14.96 6.66 13.60
C ASP A 274 15.99 5.85 12.81
N GLN A 275 15.77 4.54 12.67
CA GLN A 275 16.68 3.63 11.95
C GLN A 275 16.16 3.36 10.55
N GLN A 276 17.07 3.43 9.56
CA GLN A 276 16.82 2.83 8.26
C GLN A 276 16.64 1.32 8.46
N ARG A 277 15.52 0.76 7.99
CA ARG A 277 15.40 -0.70 7.85
C ARG A 277 16.61 -1.18 7.03
N PRO A 278 17.17 -2.37 7.28
CA PRO A 278 18.16 -2.94 6.38
C PRO A 278 17.62 -2.87 4.95
N ALA A 279 18.44 -2.42 3.99
CA ALA A 279 18.03 -2.42 2.60
C ALA A 279 17.47 -3.81 2.26
N LEU A 280 16.31 -3.84 1.58
CA LEU A 280 15.83 -5.06 0.94
C LEU A 280 16.92 -5.46 -0.05
N ASN A 281 17.81 -6.37 0.34
CA ASN A 281 18.98 -6.77 -0.44
C ASN A 281 18.51 -7.29 -1.80
N ASP A 282 19.14 -6.81 -2.88
CA ASP A 282 18.94 -7.29 -4.26
C ASP A 282 19.26 -8.80 -4.41
N ASP A 283 19.85 -9.43 -3.39
CA ASP A 283 20.29 -10.83 -3.39
C ASP A 283 19.30 -11.82 -2.74
N ASN A 284 18.15 -11.36 -2.21
CA ASN A 284 17.13 -12.29 -1.70
C ASN A 284 16.46 -13.05 -2.84
N ILE A 285 16.90 -14.28 -3.11
CA ILE A 285 16.37 -15.11 -4.19
C ILE A 285 14.97 -15.66 -3.91
N ALA A 286 14.44 -15.51 -2.69
CA ALA A 286 13.07 -15.90 -2.35
C ALA A 286 12.03 -14.81 -2.63
N LEU A 287 12.42 -13.55 -2.86
CA LEU A 287 11.48 -12.43 -2.99
C LEU A 287 10.49 -12.65 -4.15
N GLY A 288 9.20 -12.63 -3.83
CA GLY A 288 8.08 -12.83 -4.76
C GLY A 288 7.98 -14.24 -5.34
N LYS A 289 8.69 -15.22 -4.77
CA LYS A 289 8.66 -16.62 -5.22
C LYS A 289 7.46 -17.37 -4.63
N PRO A 290 6.92 -18.39 -5.31
CA PRO A 290 5.79 -19.15 -4.79
C PRO A 290 6.13 -19.87 -3.48
N VAL A 291 5.18 -19.85 -2.54
CA VAL A 291 5.29 -20.57 -1.27
C VAL A 291 4.09 -21.48 -1.10
N PHE A 292 4.34 -22.73 -0.73
CA PHE A 292 3.31 -23.75 -0.52
C PHE A 292 3.27 -24.11 0.95
N ALA A 293 2.08 -24.04 1.56
CA ALA A 293 1.82 -24.60 2.89
C ALA A 293 0.62 -25.54 2.79
N PRO A 294 0.56 -26.65 3.55
CA PRO A 294 -0.59 -27.55 3.56
C PRO A 294 -1.91 -26.84 3.92
N SER A 295 -1.82 -25.81 4.76
CA SER A 295 -2.93 -24.95 5.16
C SER A 295 -2.41 -23.68 5.82
N TYR A 296 -3.30 -22.71 6.03
CA TYR A 296 -3.03 -21.47 6.76
C TYR A 296 -4.28 -21.04 7.52
N LEU A 297 -4.11 -20.17 8.51
CA LEU A 297 -5.21 -19.67 9.33
C LEU A 297 -6.15 -18.77 8.52
N THR A 298 -7.45 -18.98 8.74
CA THR A 298 -8.53 -18.08 8.31
C THR A 298 -9.41 -17.75 9.50
N ARG A 299 -9.85 -16.50 9.66
CA ARG A 299 -10.74 -16.06 10.74
C ARG A 299 -12.17 -15.87 10.23
N PRO A 300 -13.21 -16.07 11.08
CA PRO A 300 -14.61 -15.81 10.73
C PRO A 300 -14.86 -14.41 10.16
N HIS A 301 -14.17 -13.38 10.69
CA HIS A 301 -14.22 -12.02 10.16
C HIS A 301 -13.48 -11.83 8.81
N GLY A 302 -13.11 -12.90 8.12
CA GLY A 302 -12.58 -12.88 6.75
C GLY A 302 -11.08 -12.65 6.61
N SER A 303 -10.33 -12.42 7.69
CA SER A 303 -8.86 -12.35 7.57
C SER A 303 -8.25 -13.70 7.26
N VAL A 304 -7.24 -13.67 6.39
CA VAL A 304 -6.48 -14.82 5.92
C VAL A 304 -4.99 -14.52 6.05
N PHE A 305 -4.19 -15.55 6.27
CA PHE A 305 -2.75 -15.43 6.50
C PHE A 305 -1.95 -16.39 5.60
N PRO A 306 -2.03 -16.23 4.27
CA PRO A 306 -1.51 -17.19 3.31
C PRO A 306 0.02 -17.28 3.31
N PRO A 307 0.59 -18.40 2.79
CA PRO A 307 2.04 -18.59 2.73
C PRO A 307 2.74 -17.61 1.78
N ASP A 308 2.02 -17.04 0.79
CA ASP A 308 2.58 -16.04 -0.13
C ASP A 308 3.15 -14.80 0.60
N ASN A 309 2.62 -14.51 1.79
CA ASN A 309 3.09 -13.43 2.66
C ASN A 309 4.53 -13.62 3.14
N LEU A 310 5.06 -14.85 3.10
CA LEU A 310 6.40 -15.16 3.60
C LEU A 310 7.51 -14.60 2.69
N THR A 311 7.18 -14.22 1.46
CA THR A 311 8.15 -13.77 0.45
C THR A 311 7.71 -12.47 -0.22
N ASP A 312 6.78 -11.75 0.39
CA ASP A 312 6.24 -10.51 -0.20
C ASP A 312 7.15 -9.30 0.08
N GLY A 313 8.19 -9.47 0.91
CA GLY A 313 9.15 -8.44 1.27
C GLY A 313 8.64 -7.45 2.30
N ARG A 314 7.48 -7.69 2.91
CA ARG A 314 6.86 -6.82 3.91
C ARG A 314 7.13 -7.36 5.31
N THR A 315 7.81 -6.53 6.11
CA THR A 315 8.29 -6.90 7.43
C THR A 315 7.42 -6.35 8.56
N ASP A 316 7.77 -6.74 9.79
CA ASP A 316 7.27 -6.22 11.06
C ASP A 316 5.75 -6.39 11.27
N ASP A 317 5.20 -7.56 10.89
CA ASP A 317 3.75 -7.86 10.92
C ASP A 317 2.89 -6.76 10.25
N SER A 318 3.44 -6.09 9.23
CA SER A 318 2.77 -4.96 8.59
C SER A 318 1.50 -5.34 7.85
N GLY A 319 0.66 -4.34 7.58
CA GLY A 319 -0.55 -4.49 6.78
C GLY A 319 -1.80 -3.99 7.47
N VAL A 320 -2.94 -4.39 6.94
CA VAL A 320 -4.27 -3.95 7.37
C VAL A 320 -5.26 -5.12 7.28
N PRO A 321 -6.47 -5.01 7.86
CA PRO A 321 -7.48 -6.05 7.72
C PRO A 321 -7.66 -6.52 6.27
N GLY A 322 -7.47 -7.83 6.05
CA GLY A 322 -7.54 -8.50 4.75
C GLY A 322 -6.34 -8.31 3.81
N ASP A 323 -5.28 -7.63 4.27
CA ASP A 323 -4.00 -7.44 3.58
C ASP A 323 -2.84 -7.44 4.60
N TRP A 324 -2.85 -8.44 5.50
CA TRP A 324 -1.78 -8.66 6.49
C TRP A 324 -0.59 -9.37 5.81
N SER A 325 0.64 -8.98 6.15
CA SER A 325 1.88 -9.63 5.66
C SER A 325 2.52 -10.49 6.73
N PHE A 326 1.92 -11.62 7.02
CA PHE A 326 2.56 -12.70 7.76
C PHE A 326 1.76 -13.97 7.51
N TRP A 327 2.43 -15.12 7.57
CA TRP A 327 1.77 -16.42 7.47
C TRP A 327 1.53 -16.98 8.86
N LEU A 328 0.34 -17.53 9.06
CA LEU A 328 -0.03 -18.22 10.27
C LEU A 328 -0.46 -19.65 9.93
N ALA A 329 0.09 -20.62 10.64
CA ALA A 329 -0.39 -21.98 10.62
C ALA A 329 -1.78 -22.08 11.28
N PRO A 330 -2.57 -23.12 10.97
CA PRO A 330 -3.79 -23.39 11.70
C PRO A 330 -3.53 -23.58 13.19
N ASP A 331 -4.61 -23.44 13.96
CA ASP A 331 -4.57 -23.56 15.40
C ASP A 331 -3.95 -24.90 15.86
N HIS A 332 -3.09 -24.81 16.88
CA HIS A 332 -2.28 -25.88 17.48
C HIS A 332 -1.22 -26.53 16.57
N GLN A 333 -0.96 -25.99 15.39
CA GLN A 333 0.09 -26.49 14.51
C GLN A 333 1.30 -25.56 14.55
N ALA A 334 2.51 -26.10 14.68
CA ALA A 334 3.73 -25.32 14.43
C ALA A 334 3.87 -24.92 12.94
N GLY A 335 3.21 -25.69 12.07
CA GLY A 335 3.07 -25.44 10.65
C GLY A 335 4.32 -25.76 9.83
N GLU A 336 4.14 -25.88 8.52
CA GLU A 336 5.22 -26.08 7.57
C GLU A 336 4.91 -25.35 6.27
N PHE A 337 5.97 -24.95 5.57
CA PHE A 337 5.86 -24.34 4.25
C PHE A 337 7.10 -24.64 3.41
N THR A 338 6.96 -24.55 2.09
CA THR A 338 8.02 -24.78 1.11
C THR A 338 8.06 -23.63 0.11
N VAL A 339 9.21 -22.99 0.00
CA VAL A 339 9.48 -21.97 -1.04
C VAL A 339 10.01 -22.67 -2.29
N ASP A 340 9.41 -22.40 -3.45
CA ASP A 340 9.94 -22.82 -4.76
C ASP A 340 10.73 -21.66 -5.37
N LEU A 341 12.05 -21.77 -5.41
CA LEU A 341 12.95 -20.76 -5.96
C LEU A 341 12.82 -20.62 -7.50
N LEU A 342 12.06 -21.50 -8.14
CA LEU A 342 11.79 -21.64 -9.58
C LEU A 342 12.98 -22.15 -10.41
N GLU A 343 14.19 -21.99 -9.90
CA GLU A 343 15.42 -22.50 -10.51
C GLU A 343 16.35 -23.09 -9.46
N ASN A 344 17.37 -23.81 -9.91
CA ASN A 344 18.32 -24.46 -9.01
C ASN A 344 19.35 -23.42 -8.53
N HIS A 345 19.52 -23.32 -7.23
CA HIS A 345 20.54 -22.48 -6.59
C HIS A 345 21.44 -23.30 -5.69
N SER A 346 22.60 -22.74 -5.35
CA SER A 346 23.42 -23.24 -4.24
C SER A 346 23.07 -22.42 -3.00
N VAL A 347 22.14 -22.92 -2.19
CA VAL A 347 21.63 -22.22 -1.00
C VAL A 347 22.60 -22.42 0.16
N SER A 348 22.94 -21.33 0.86
CA SER A 348 23.89 -21.39 1.99
C SER A 348 23.47 -20.55 3.20
N ARG A 349 22.51 -19.64 3.02
CA ARG A 349 22.04 -18.74 4.08
C ARG A 349 20.55 -18.49 3.96
N ILE A 350 19.87 -18.51 5.10
CA ILE A 350 18.46 -18.17 5.25
C ILE A 350 18.34 -17.18 6.39
N GLU A 351 17.53 -16.14 6.19
CA GLU A 351 17.11 -15.23 7.25
C GLU A 351 15.62 -15.42 7.49
N LEU A 352 15.22 -15.52 8.76
CA LEU A 352 13.84 -15.65 9.17
C LEU A 352 13.48 -14.48 10.08
N GLN A 353 12.36 -13.82 9.79
CA GLN A 353 11.77 -12.82 10.68
C GLN A 353 10.53 -13.43 11.33
N ASN A 354 10.56 -13.53 12.66
CA ASN A 354 9.45 -14.12 13.40
C ASN A 354 8.24 -13.18 13.43
N THR A 355 7.06 -13.75 13.65
CA THR A 355 5.81 -12.99 13.83
C THR A 355 5.41 -13.00 15.30
N ARG A 356 4.70 -11.96 15.73
CA ARG A 356 3.94 -11.97 16.99
C ARG A 356 2.44 -11.88 16.75
N ASN A 357 1.99 -12.05 15.51
CA ASN A 357 0.59 -11.90 15.13
C ASN A 357 0.05 -10.56 15.65
N ARG A 358 0.77 -9.48 15.31
CA ARG A 358 0.51 -8.11 15.80
C ARG A 358 0.66 -8.06 17.32
N SER A 359 -0.32 -7.54 18.05
CA SER A 359 -0.26 -7.34 19.50
C SER A 359 -0.61 -8.58 20.34
N ILE A 360 -0.76 -9.77 19.73
CA ILE A 360 -1.32 -10.94 20.43
C ILE A 360 -0.23 -11.84 21.04
N GLY A 361 0.86 -12.09 20.31
CA GLY A 361 2.03 -12.83 20.80
C GLY A 361 1.85 -14.35 20.94
N ASP A 362 0.92 -14.95 20.21
CA ASP A 362 0.52 -16.36 20.36
C ASP A 362 0.82 -17.25 19.14
N ARG A 363 1.58 -16.73 18.16
CA ARG A 363 1.81 -17.40 16.88
C ARG A 363 3.26 -17.58 16.47
N GLY A 364 4.23 -17.03 17.20
CA GLY A 364 5.62 -17.03 16.72
C GLY A 364 6.21 -18.44 16.62
N MET A 365 6.92 -18.76 15.55
CA MET A 365 7.66 -20.02 15.46
C MET A 365 8.82 -20.03 16.46
N LYS A 366 9.05 -21.15 17.14
CA LYS A 366 10.09 -21.28 18.18
C LYS A 366 11.20 -22.24 17.80
N ARG A 367 10.86 -23.44 17.34
CA ARG A 367 11.84 -24.44 16.88
C ARG A 367 11.44 -24.96 15.52
N PHE A 368 12.41 -25.21 14.65
CA PHE A 368 12.13 -25.60 13.27
C PHE A 368 13.30 -26.39 12.67
N ARG A 369 13.04 -27.02 11.52
CA ARG A 369 14.04 -27.62 10.65
C ARG A 369 14.05 -26.95 9.29
N ILE A 370 15.24 -26.83 8.71
CA ILE A 370 15.44 -26.41 7.33
C ILE A 370 15.75 -27.66 6.52
N LEU A 371 14.99 -27.87 5.45
CA LEU A 371 15.23 -28.93 4.49
C LEU A 371 15.34 -28.35 3.08
N VAL A 372 16.17 -28.96 2.26
CA VAL A 372 16.41 -28.54 0.88
C VAL A 372 16.17 -29.72 -0.07
N SER A 373 15.54 -29.44 -1.21
CA SER A 373 15.26 -30.44 -2.25
C SER A 373 15.45 -29.85 -3.66
N LEU A 374 15.80 -30.69 -4.61
CA LEU A 374 15.83 -30.34 -6.04
C LEU A 374 14.50 -30.61 -6.75
N ASP A 375 13.66 -31.49 -6.21
CA ASP A 375 12.49 -32.06 -6.89
C ASP A 375 11.18 -31.96 -6.12
N ASN A 376 11.20 -31.36 -4.92
CA ASN A 376 10.06 -31.20 -4.01
C ASN A 376 9.51 -32.53 -3.45
N HIS A 377 10.27 -33.62 -3.54
CA HIS A 377 9.90 -34.93 -3.00
C HIS A 377 10.95 -35.42 -2.01
N ASP A 378 12.21 -35.47 -2.44
CA ASP A 378 13.33 -35.93 -1.61
C ASP A 378 13.97 -34.74 -0.90
N PHE A 379 13.59 -34.54 0.36
CA PHE A 379 14.10 -33.46 1.21
C PHE A 379 15.28 -33.92 2.05
N THR A 380 16.39 -33.17 1.97
CA THR A 380 17.55 -33.36 2.83
C THR A 380 17.52 -32.34 3.96
N PRO A 381 17.48 -32.76 5.24
CA PRO A 381 17.63 -31.86 6.38
C PRO A 381 19.03 -31.24 6.37
N VAL A 382 19.12 -29.92 6.45
CA VAL A 382 20.40 -29.19 6.46
C VAL A 382 20.71 -28.58 7.83
N MET A 383 19.68 -28.25 8.63
CA MET A 383 19.83 -27.61 9.93
C MET A 383 18.56 -27.74 10.77
N GLU A 384 18.71 -27.72 12.09
CA GLU A 384 17.64 -27.37 13.04
C GLU A 384 17.98 -26.01 13.68
N GLY A 385 16.96 -25.21 13.99
CA GLY A 385 17.13 -23.88 14.55
C GLY A 385 16.07 -23.53 15.58
N GLU A 386 16.37 -22.49 16.36
CA GLU A 386 15.41 -21.84 17.24
C GLU A 386 15.31 -20.36 16.86
N LEU A 387 14.11 -19.79 16.95
CA LEU A 387 13.86 -18.35 16.79
C LEU A 387 13.48 -17.77 18.14
N ALA A 388 13.94 -16.55 18.42
CA ALA A 388 13.52 -15.79 19.57
C ALA A 388 12.07 -15.29 19.42
N ALA A 389 11.39 -15.14 20.55
CA ALA A 389 10.11 -14.44 20.60
C ALA A 389 10.33 -12.94 20.36
N ILE A 390 9.38 -12.31 19.67
CA ILE A 390 9.37 -10.86 19.51
C ILE A 390 8.69 -10.22 20.72
N ASP A 391 9.35 -9.22 21.33
CA ASP A 391 8.77 -8.44 22.42
C ASP A 391 7.53 -7.66 21.92
N LEU A 392 6.43 -7.70 22.67
CA LEU A 392 5.17 -7.03 22.32
C LEU A 392 5.32 -5.49 22.20
N GLN A 393 6.33 -4.90 22.85
CA GLN A 393 6.62 -3.46 22.79
C GLN A 393 7.50 -3.09 21.59
N GLN A 394 8.15 -4.07 20.95
CA GLN A 394 9.04 -3.84 19.84
C GLN A 394 8.25 -3.59 18.55
N ARG A 395 8.65 -2.57 17.78
CA ARG A 395 8.01 -2.19 16.49
C ARG A 395 8.77 -2.62 15.25
N THR A 396 10.07 -2.89 15.39
CA THR A 396 10.92 -3.39 14.30
C THR A 396 11.46 -4.73 14.71
N PHE A 397 11.16 -5.78 13.95
CA PHE A 397 11.47 -7.15 14.37
C PHE A 397 12.82 -7.56 13.82
N PRO A 398 13.67 -8.23 14.62
CA PRO A 398 14.95 -8.73 14.14
C PRO A 398 14.72 -9.87 13.14
N SER A 399 15.57 -9.92 12.10
CA SER A 399 15.74 -11.12 11.29
C SER A 399 16.91 -11.92 11.87
N GLU A 400 16.70 -13.21 12.08
CA GLU A 400 17.74 -14.12 12.56
C GLU A 400 18.34 -14.88 11.38
N THR A 401 19.67 -14.94 11.34
CA THR A 401 20.44 -15.50 10.22
C THR A 401 20.92 -16.92 10.54
N PHE A 402 20.65 -17.84 9.62
CA PHE A 402 21.05 -19.23 9.69
C PHE A 402 21.94 -19.56 8.49
N THR A 403 23.14 -20.10 8.75
CA THR A 403 24.11 -20.43 7.70
C THR A 403 24.50 -21.90 7.78
N PHE A 404 24.66 -22.52 6.62
CA PHE A 404 25.03 -23.93 6.49
C PHE A 404 25.92 -24.13 5.24
N PRO A 405 26.65 -25.25 5.13
CA PRO A 405 27.42 -25.55 3.91
C PRO A 405 26.53 -25.45 2.66
N PRO A 406 27.03 -24.90 1.53
CA PRO A 406 26.20 -24.71 0.35
C PRO A 406 25.56 -26.03 -0.14
N VAL A 407 24.24 -26.04 -0.31
CA VAL A 407 23.47 -27.19 -0.79
C VAL A 407 22.74 -26.81 -2.06
N ALA A 408 22.84 -27.68 -3.08
CA ALA A 408 22.08 -27.50 -4.31
C ALA A 408 20.58 -27.75 -4.04
N GLY A 409 19.73 -26.78 -4.38
CA GLY A 409 18.31 -26.85 -4.12
C GLY A 409 17.49 -25.90 -4.98
N ARG A 410 16.27 -26.30 -5.27
CA ARG A 410 15.22 -25.44 -5.83
C ARG A 410 14.13 -25.19 -4.80
N TYR A 411 13.87 -26.17 -3.94
CA TYR A 411 12.83 -26.12 -2.91
C TYR A 411 13.48 -26.02 -1.54
N VAL A 412 13.05 -25.04 -0.76
CA VAL A 412 13.46 -24.85 0.63
C VAL A 412 12.24 -24.99 1.52
N LYS A 413 12.22 -26.01 2.36
CA LYS A 413 11.13 -26.30 3.30
C LYS A 413 11.54 -25.91 4.71
N ILE A 414 10.64 -25.20 5.38
CA ILE A 414 10.70 -24.97 6.82
C ILE A 414 9.64 -25.86 7.46
N GLU A 415 10.07 -26.76 8.33
CA GLU A 415 9.21 -27.62 9.14
C GLU A 415 9.22 -27.10 10.58
N GLY A 416 8.10 -26.52 11.02
CA GLY A 416 7.92 -26.07 12.39
C GLY A 416 7.82 -27.25 13.35
N VAL A 417 8.59 -27.20 14.44
CA VAL A 417 8.62 -28.21 15.51
C VAL A 417 7.90 -27.72 16.76
N ASP A 418 8.04 -26.42 17.07
CA ASP A 418 7.48 -25.80 18.28
C ASP A 418 7.14 -24.32 18.01
N HIS A 419 6.21 -23.76 18.78
CA HIS A 419 5.75 -22.38 18.65
C HIS A 419 5.58 -21.70 20.02
N TYR A 420 5.63 -20.38 20.01
CA TYR A 420 5.32 -19.54 21.16
C TYR A 420 3.81 -19.46 21.37
N ARG A 421 3.44 -19.27 22.62
CA ARG A 421 2.06 -19.03 23.06
C ARG A 421 2.01 -17.73 23.85
N SER A 422 0.84 -17.11 23.88
CA SER A 422 0.61 -15.99 24.79
C SER A 422 0.67 -16.50 26.22
N ALA A 423 1.42 -15.80 27.09
CA ALA A 423 1.50 -16.12 28.51
C ALA A 423 0.20 -15.81 29.25
N ASP A 424 -0.63 -14.92 28.70
CA ASP A 424 -1.87 -14.45 29.31
C ASP A 424 -3.08 -15.33 28.96
N ARG A 425 -2.91 -16.31 28.05
CA ARG A 425 -3.97 -17.24 27.64
C ARG A 425 -3.81 -18.60 28.31
N PRO A 426 -4.92 -19.32 28.56
CA PRO A 426 -4.89 -20.70 29.02
C PRO A 426 -4.05 -21.60 28.12
N MET A 427 -3.48 -22.67 28.69
CA MET A 427 -2.69 -23.66 27.92
C MET A 427 -3.49 -24.32 26.80
N ASP A 428 -4.79 -24.49 27.01
CA ASP A 428 -5.76 -25.08 26.09
C ASP A 428 -6.46 -24.04 25.21
N ASP A 429 -5.95 -22.80 25.16
CA ASP A 429 -6.50 -21.77 24.29
C ASP A 429 -6.50 -22.25 22.83
N PRO A 430 -7.66 -22.21 22.15
CA PRO A 430 -7.81 -22.78 20.83
C PRO A 430 -7.20 -21.92 19.73
N HIS A 431 -6.65 -20.74 20.03
CA HIS A 431 -6.23 -19.75 19.02
C HIS A 431 -4.72 -19.49 18.97
N GLN A 432 -3.91 -20.44 19.42
CA GLN A 432 -2.44 -20.40 19.33
C GLN A 432 -1.91 -21.30 18.20
N GLY A 433 -0.70 -21.04 17.70
CA GLY A 433 -0.09 -21.83 16.63
C GLY A 433 1.30 -21.34 16.25
N GLY A 434 1.84 -21.84 15.15
CA GLY A 434 3.07 -21.34 14.53
C GLY A 434 2.77 -20.32 13.45
N GLY A 435 3.81 -19.60 13.05
CA GLY A 435 3.70 -18.50 12.12
C GLY A 435 5.07 -17.86 11.91
N LEU A 436 5.18 -17.14 10.81
CA LEU A 436 6.40 -16.43 10.45
C LEU A 436 6.01 -15.21 9.62
N ASN A 437 6.75 -14.12 9.79
CA ASN A 437 6.49 -12.90 9.04
C ASN A 437 7.11 -12.99 7.64
N GLU A 438 8.42 -13.26 7.55
CA GLU A 438 9.17 -13.24 6.29
C GLU A 438 10.30 -14.28 6.31
N ILE A 439 10.54 -14.92 5.16
CA ILE A 439 11.73 -15.74 4.88
C ILE A 439 12.53 -15.11 3.74
N ARG A 440 13.84 -14.99 3.93
CA ARG A 440 14.78 -14.58 2.90
C ARG A 440 15.80 -15.67 2.68
N ILE A 441 16.09 -15.98 1.42
CA ILE A 441 17.00 -17.05 1.04
C ILE A 441 18.10 -16.43 0.19
N PHE A 442 19.34 -16.84 0.43
CA PHE A 442 20.50 -16.34 -0.29
C PHE A 442 21.31 -17.51 -0.86
N ALA A 443 21.76 -17.32 -2.10
CA ALA A 443 22.72 -18.21 -2.73
C ALA A 443 24.15 -17.91 -2.25
N HIS A 444 25.04 -18.91 -2.36
CA HIS A 444 26.49 -18.77 -2.17
C HIS A 444 27.16 -18.07 -3.35
#